data_AF-A0A329CMB3-F1
#
_entry.id   AF-A0A329CMB3-F1
#
_cell.length_a   1.000
_cell.length_b   1.000
_cell.length_c   1.000
_cell.angle_alpha   90.00
_cell.angle_beta   90.00
_cell.angle_gamma   90.00
#
_symmetry.space_group_name_H-M   'P 1'
#
loop_
_entity.id
_entity.type
_entity.pdbx_description
1 polymer ?
#
loop_
_entity_poly.entity_id
_entity_poly.type
_entity_poly.pdbx_seq_one_letter_code
_entity_poly.pdbx_strand_id
1 'polypeptide(L)'
;MANETTAPTMSLDVKEIVSQIDMAAGLFASAAQSFADLCAVFEAIRAAAPAGSLTARLAQLGINNCETGDSDFTEYSTDFSAYTESCSAALPNHSFRRLHSAEDSLQGGA
;
A
#
# COMPACT_ATOMS: atom_id res chain seq x y z
N MET A 1 16.72 27.77 -41.91
CA MET A 1 17.39 27.47 -40.64
C MET A 1 16.32 26.98 -39.68
N ALA A 2 16.14 25.65 -39.58
CA ALA A 2 15.19 25.04 -38.67
C ALA A 2 15.86 24.89 -37.31
N ASN A 3 15.27 25.53 -36.30
CA ASN A 3 15.70 25.39 -34.91
C ASN A 3 15.10 24.08 -34.38
N GLU A 4 15.88 23.01 -34.41
CA GLU A 4 15.51 21.75 -33.75
C GLU A 4 15.52 21.98 -32.24
N THR A 5 14.35 22.31 -31.69
CA THR A 5 14.09 22.26 -30.26
C THR A 5 14.22 20.81 -29.82
N THR A 6 15.44 20.42 -29.45
CA THR A 6 15.72 19.14 -28.81
C THR A 6 15.06 19.20 -27.44
N ALA A 7 13.86 18.61 -27.33
CA ALA A 7 13.25 18.35 -26.04
C ALA A 7 14.26 17.56 -25.19
N PRO A 8 14.52 17.94 -23.94
CA PRO A 8 15.43 17.19 -23.10
C PRO A 8 14.85 15.79 -22.93
N THR A 9 15.49 14.80 -23.55
CA THR A 9 15.28 13.40 -23.23
C THR A 9 15.83 13.18 -21.83
N MET A 10 15.00 13.48 -20.82
CA MET A 10 15.23 12.98 -19.47
C MET A 10 15.27 11.45 -19.58
N SER A 11 16.47 10.89 -19.56
CA SER A 11 16.64 9.47 -19.37
C SER A 11 16.09 9.14 -17.98
N LEU A 12 14.90 8.55 -17.93
CA LEU A 12 14.31 8.03 -16.71
C LEU A 12 15.28 7.02 -16.10
N ASP A 13 15.82 7.31 -14.92
CA ASP A 13 16.66 6.36 -14.20
C ASP A 13 15.76 5.27 -13.62
N VAL A 14 15.78 4.12 -14.28
CA VAL A 14 15.00 2.94 -13.88
C VAL A 14 15.33 2.52 -12.46
N LYS A 15 16.57 2.67 -11.99
CA LYS A 15 16.96 2.31 -10.62
C LYS A 15 16.28 3.20 -9.58
N GLU A 16 16.18 4.50 -9.88
CA GLU A 16 15.47 5.44 -9.03
C GLU A 16 13.98 5.07 -8.95
N ILE A 17 13.36 4.75 -10.08
CA ILE A 17 11.95 4.31 -10.12
C ILE A 17 11.74 3.05 -9.27
N VAL A 18 12.63 2.05 -9.38
CA VAL A 18 12.57 0.84 -8.54
C VAL A 18 12.68 1.20 -7.06
N SER A 19 13.64 2.04 -6.69
CA SER A 19 13.84 2.46 -5.31
C SER A 19 12.62 3.19 -4.74
N GLN A 20 11.95 4.01 -5.55
CA GLN A 20 10.74 4.72 -5.13
C GLN A 20 9.56 3.77 -4.95
N ILE A 21 9.42 2.75 -5.83
CA ILE A 21 8.37 1.73 -5.70
C ILE A 21 8.60 0.86 -4.46
N ASP A 22 9.82 0.40 -4.21
CA ASP A 22 10.16 -0.38 -3.01
C ASP A 22 9.90 0.43 -1.73
N MET A 23 10.26 1.71 -1.73
CA MET A 23 9.98 2.61 -0.60
C MET A 23 8.47 2.79 -0.40
N ALA A 24 7.71 3.00 -1.47
CA ALA A 24 6.26 3.14 -1.40
C ALA A 24 5.60 1.85 -0.86
N ALA A 25 6.03 0.68 -1.33
CA ALA A 25 5.55 -0.61 -0.81
C ALA A 25 5.81 -0.75 0.70
N GLY A 26 7.00 -0.36 1.17
CA GLY A 26 7.31 -0.33 2.60
C GLY A 26 6.43 0.63 3.40
N LEU A 27 6.10 1.80 2.83
CA LEU A 27 5.16 2.75 3.44
C LEU A 27 3.74 2.20 3.51
N PHE A 28 3.27 1.49 2.46
CA PHE A 28 1.98 0.80 2.49
C PHE A 28 1.92 -0.26 3.58
N ALA A 29 2.95 -1.11 3.71
CA ALA A 29 3.01 -2.11 4.78
C ALA A 29 2.97 -1.48 6.18
N SER A 30 3.71 -0.38 6.39
CA SER A 30 3.70 0.38 7.65
C SER A 30 2.34 1.01 7.95
N ALA A 31 1.70 1.58 6.92
CA ALA A 31 0.36 2.15 7.05
C ALA A 31 -0.69 1.09 7.38
N ALA A 32 -0.64 -0.07 6.74
CA ALA A 32 -1.54 -1.20 7.01
C ALA A 32 -1.46 -1.64 8.49
N GLN A 33 -0.25 -1.79 9.02
CA GLN A 33 -0.05 -2.13 10.42
C GLN A 33 -0.59 -1.03 11.36
N SER A 34 -0.35 0.24 11.02
CA SER A 34 -0.82 1.38 11.83
C SER A 34 -2.35 1.45 11.88
N PHE A 35 -3.03 1.15 10.76
CA PHE A 35 -4.48 1.06 10.71
C PHE A 35 -4.99 -0.10 11.57
N ALA A 36 -4.42 -1.30 11.43
CA ALA A 36 -4.79 -2.46 12.23
C ALA A 36 -4.66 -2.18 13.73
N ASP A 37 -3.57 -1.53 14.15
CA ASP A 37 -3.33 -1.16 15.55
C ASP A 37 -4.40 -0.17 16.06
N LEU A 38 -4.75 0.84 15.27
CA LEU A 38 -5.81 1.80 15.62
C LEU A 38 -7.17 1.13 15.78
N CYS A 39 -7.51 0.19 14.90
CA CYS A 39 -8.78 -0.53 14.98
C CYS A 39 -8.83 -1.43 16.21
N ALA A 40 -7.73 -2.13 16.52
CA ALA A 40 -7.60 -2.92 17.73
C ALA A 40 -7.78 -2.07 19.01
N VAL A 41 -7.29 -0.82 19.03
CA VAL A 41 -7.51 0.10 20.15
C VAL A 41 -8.99 0.40 20.35
N PHE A 42 -9.74 0.71 19.27
CA PHE A 42 -11.18 0.96 19.40
C PHE A 42 -11.95 -0.29 19.83
N GLU A 43 -11.58 -1.47 19.33
CA GLU A 43 -12.16 -2.74 19.78
C GLU A 43 -11.92 -2.99 21.27
N ALA A 44 -10.70 -2.77 21.74
CA ALA A 44 -10.34 -2.90 23.14
C ALA A 44 -11.11 -1.92 24.04
N ILE A 45 -11.25 -0.65 23.61
CA ILE A 45 -12.07 0.34 24.32
C ILE A 45 -13.54 -0.09 24.37
N ARG A 46 -14.10 -0.57 23.25
CA ARG A 46 -15.49 -1.05 23.20
C ARG A 46 -15.71 -2.23 24.14
N ALA A 47 -14.76 -3.17 24.21
CA ALA A 47 -14.82 -4.34 25.07
C ALA A 47 -14.71 -4.00 26.56
N ALA A 48 -13.91 -2.98 26.91
CA ALA A 48 -13.74 -2.54 28.30
C ALA A 48 -14.85 -1.60 28.81
N ALA A 49 -15.58 -0.94 27.91
CA ALA A 49 -16.60 0.03 28.26
C ALA A 49 -17.95 -0.64 28.63
N PRO A 50 -18.71 -0.10 29.60
CA PRO A 50 -20.06 -0.56 29.88
C PRO A 50 -20.96 -0.45 28.63
N ALA A 51 -21.77 -1.48 28.38
CA ALA A 51 -22.70 -1.49 27.26
C ALA A 51 -23.65 -0.29 27.30
N GLY A 52 -23.85 0.36 26.15
CA GLY A 52 -24.69 1.56 26.02
C GLY A 52 -24.06 2.87 26.53
N SER A 53 -22.87 2.83 27.13
CA SER A 53 -22.15 4.04 27.53
C SER A 53 -21.78 4.92 26.33
N LEU A 54 -21.51 6.20 26.59
CA LEU A 54 -20.97 7.10 25.55
C LEU A 54 -19.63 6.58 25.01
N THR A 55 -18.76 6.09 25.89
CA THR A 55 -17.46 5.50 25.51
C THR A 55 -17.63 4.32 24.56
N ALA A 56 -18.54 3.38 24.85
CA ALA A 56 -18.81 2.24 23.96
C ALA A 56 -19.33 2.69 22.59
N ARG A 57 -20.18 3.73 22.53
CA ARG A 57 -20.70 4.29 21.27
C ARG A 57 -19.63 5.02 20.46
N LEU A 58 -18.74 5.77 21.12
CA LEU A 58 -17.61 6.43 20.46
C LEU A 58 -16.60 5.41 19.93
N ALA A 59 -16.34 4.35 20.70
CA ALA A 59 -15.50 3.25 20.24
C ALA A 59 -16.11 2.53 19.03
N GLN A 60 -17.43 2.29 19.03
CA GLN A 60 -18.12 1.74 17.86
C GLN A 60 -18.02 2.65 16.63
N LEU A 61 -18.14 3.97 16.80
CA LEU A 61 -17.94 4.93 15.70
C LEU A 61 -16.51 4.82 15.15
N GLY A 62 -15.51 4.68 16.02
CA GLY A 62 -14.12 4.44 15.64
C GLY A 62 -13.95 3.15 14.82
N ILE A 63 -14.57 2.05 15.23
CA ILE A 63 -14.57 0.77 14.50
C ILE A 63 -15.20 0.94 13.11
N ASN A 64 -16.35 1.59 13.01
CA ASN A 64 -17.01 1.81 11.70
C ASN A 64 -16.13 2.66 10.76
N ASN A 65 -15.46 3.68 11.29
CA ASN A 65 -14.51 4.50 10.51
C ASN A 65 -13.30 3.67 10.08
N CYS A 66 -12.83 2.77 10.93
CA CYS A 66 -11.79 1.79 10.61
C CYS A 66 -12.20 0.88 9.45
N GLU A 67 -13.39 0.30 9.49
CA GLU A 67 -13.91 -0.55 8.40
C GLU A 67 -14.02 0.21 7.07
N THR A 68 -14.42 1.48 7.13
CA THR A 68 -14.49 2.34 5.93
C THR A 68 -13.08 2.65 5.41
N GLY A 69 -12.18 3.05 6.30
CA GLY A 69 -10.81 3.41 5.94
C GLY A 69 -9.99 2.22 5.43
N ASP A 70 -10.24 1.02 5.95
CA ASP A 70 -9.60 -0.22 5.49
C ASP A 70 -10.04 -0.57 4.06
N SER A 71 -11.32 -0.38 3.74
CA SER A 71 -11.83 -0.53 2.37
C SER A 71 -11.14 0.42 1.40
N ASP A 72 -11.10 1.72 1.73
CA ASP A 72 -10.46 2.74 0.90
C ASP A 72 -8.96 2.44 0.73
N PHE A 73 -8.27 2.11 1.82
CA PHE A 73 -6.85 1.79 1.82
C PHE A 73 -6.54 0.55 0.97
N THR A 74 -7.38 -0.49 1.06
CA THR A 74 -7.26 -1.70 0.26
C THR A 74 -7.41 -1.41 -1.23
N GLU A 75 -8.35 -0.55 -1.61
CA GLU A 75 -8.53 -0.11 -3.00
C GLU A 75 -7.26 0.60 -3.52
N TYR A 76 -6.74 1.58 -2.76
CA TYR A 76 -5.51 2.29 -3.14
C TYR A 76 -4.29 1.37 -3.22
N SER A 77 -4.14 0.42 -2.30
CA SER A 77 -3.02 -0.54 -2.29
C SER A 77 -3.12 -1.51 -3.47
N THR A 78 -4.33 -1.92 -3.85
CA THR A 78 -4.59 -2.75 -5.03
C THR A 78 -4.23 -2.01 -6.31
N ASP A 79 -4.67 -0.76 -6.46
CA ASP A 79 -4.34 0.07 -7.62
C ASP A 79 -2.84 0.31 -7.76
N PHE A 80 -2.16 0.57 -6.65
CA PHE A 80 -0.70 0.69 -6.61
C PHE A 80 -0.02 -0.62 -7.06
N SER A 81 -0.47 -1.76 -6.55
CA SER A 81 0.07 -3.08 -6.92
C SER A 81 -0.12 -3.34 -8.42
N ALA A 82 -1.33 -3.11 -8.96
CA ALA A 82 -1.61 -3.26 -10.38
C ALA A 82 -0.74 -2.32 -11.26
N TYR A 83 -0.52 -1.08 -10.82
CA TYR A 83 0.34 -0.14 -11.53
C TYR A 83 1.81 -0.59 -11.53
N THR A 84 2.32 -1.03 -10.39
CA THR A 84 3.71 -1.51 -10.26
C THR A 84 3.95 -2.80 -11.06
N GLU A 85 2.98 -3.71 -11.10
CA GLU A 85 3.01 -4.89 -11.97
C GLU A 85 3.10 -4.50 -13.46
N SER A 86 2.29 -3.53 -13.90
CA SER A 86 2.32 -3.01 -15.28
C SER A 86 3.70 -2.41 -15.63
N CYS A 87 4.29 -1.63 -14.73
CA CYS A 87 5.64 -1.10 -14.89
C CYS A 87 6.70 -2.21 -14.94
N SER A 88 6.55 -3.26 -14.14
CA SER A 88 7.46 -4.40 -14.12
C SER A 88 7.43 -5.20 -15.44
N ALA A 89 6.24 -5.38 -16.01
CA ALA A 89 6.04 -6.06 -17.29
C ALA A 89 6.65 -5.27 -18.47
N ALA A 90 6.68 -3.95 -18.39
CA ALA A 90 7.31 -3.07 -19.37
C ALA A 90 8.86 -3.06 -19.29
N LEU A 91 9.46 -3.61 -18.22
CA LEU A 91 10.91 -3.62 -17.95
C LEU A 91 11.48 -5.05 -17.81
N PRO A 92 11.45 -5.87 -18.87
CA PRO A 92 11.64 -7.34 -18.79
C PRO A 92 13.04 -7.82 -18.35
N ASN A 93 14.02 -6.93 -18.22
CA ASN A 93 15.41 -7.27 -17.87
C ASN A 93 15.90 -6.67 -16.53
N HIS A 94 15.02 -6.06 -15.74
CA HIS A 94 15.40 -5.45 -14.46
C HIS A 94 15.00 -6.31 -13.24
N SER A 95 15.74 -6.13 -12.15
CA SER A 95 15.58 -6.83 -10.85
C SER A 95 14.17 -6.78 -10.25
N PHE A 96 13.29 -5.95 -10.80
CA PHE A 96 11.87 -5.81 -10.48
C PHE A 96 11.13 -7.15 -10.40
N ARG A 97 11.36 -8.05 -11.37
CA ARG A 97 10.71 -9.36 -11.41
C ARG A 97 11.15 -10.29 -10.28
N ARG A 98 12.35 -10.10 -9.72
CA ARG A 98 12.92 -10.97 -8.69
C ARG A 98 12.36 -10.70 -7.30
N LEU A 99 11.87 -9.50 -7.01
CA LEU A 99 11.23 -9.18 -5.73
C LEU A 99 9.83 -9.79 -5.67
N HIS A 100 9.02 -9.65 -6.73
CA HIS A 100 7.67 -10.24 -6.77
C HIS A 100 7.66 -11.78 -6.89
N SER A 101 8.60 -12.42 -7.61
CA SER A 101 8.64 -13.90 -7.67
C SER A 101 9.02 -14.57 -6.34
N ALA A 102 9.56 -13.83 -5.37
CA ALA A 102 9.91 -14.38 -4.06
C ALA A 102 8.66 -14.58 -3.18
N GLU A 103 7.60 -13.79 -3.37
CA GLU A 103 6.34 -13.92 -2.63
C GLU A 103 5.48 -15.08 -3.17
N ASP A 104 5.45 -15.29 -4.48
CA ASP A 104 4.77 -16.45 -5.10
C ASP A 104 5.38 -17.81 -4.70
N SER A 105 6.67 -17.83 -4.32
CA SER A 105 7.36 -19.07 -3.91
C SER A 105 7.06 -19.50 -2.47
N LEU A 106 6.45 -18.65 -1.65
CA LEU A 106 6.10 -18.98 -0.25
C LEU A 106 4.70 -19.59 -0.11
N GLN A 107 3.89 -19.61 -1.19
CA GLN A 107 2.51 -20.13 -1.17
C GLN A 107 2.39 -21.59 -1.67
N GLY A 108 3.50 -22.22 -2.07
CA GLY A 108 3.55 -23.60 -2.57
C GLY A 108 4.32 -24.55 -1.64
N GLY A 109 3.75 -24.85 -0.47
CA GLY A 109 4.38 -25.79 0.47
C GLY A 109 3.39 -26.32 1.51
N ALA A 110 2.47 -27.18 1.06
CA ALA A 110 1.74 -28.13 1.89
C ALA A 110 2.05 -29.55 1.39
#